data_AF-A0A7C2PPE2-F1
#
_entry.id   AF-A0A7C2PPE2-F1
#
_cell.length_a   1.000
_cell.length_b   1.000
_cell.length_c   1.000
_cell.angle_alpha   90.00
_cell.angle_beta   90.00
_cell.angle_gamma   90.00
#
_symmetry.space_group_name_H-M   'P 1'
#
loop_
_entity.id
_entity.type
_entity.pdbx_description
1 polymer ?
#
loop_
_entity_poly.entity_id
_entity_poly.type
_entity_poly.pdbx_seq_one_letter_code
_entity_poly.pdbx_strand_id
1 'polypeptide(L)'
;MQNNRENNSCQNGRINSFTQVNQILREGRTARFGGEEIRVVDSMIDIIYPPVPFPSNRIFKALGEDKIRGMVWYHHELLLKTKVGKLFPANEEAFKMAVDKSADFFVEALGGGEVFTSVHGEPHLRMRHFKVPIDENDREIWLAMYKKTLKETGFPQGHLEEFWNWIEPLSIRMINRRTNMDAVKRHPWSEVKHDLLSKKEVQ
;
A
#
# COMPACT_ATOMS: atom_id res chain seq x y z
N MET A 1 -29.00 30.60 7.03
CA MET A 1 -28.08 31.15 6.00
C MET A 1 -26.85 30.27 5.96
N GLN A 2 -26.81 29.30 5.04
CA GLN A 2 -25.66 28.40 4.84
C GLN A 2 -24.58 29.17 4.08
N ASN A 3 -23.44 29.38 4.73
CA ASN A 3 -22.28 30.00 4.10
C ASN A 3 -21.40 28.89 3.52
N ASN A 4 -21.45 28.72 2.20
CA ASN A 4 -20.53 27.85 1.46
C ASN A 4 -19.11 28.39 1.63
N ARG A 5 -18.27 27.70 2.42
CA ARG A 5 -16.82 27.92 2.39
C ARG A 5 -16.22 27.01 1.33
N GLU A 6 -15.83 27.60 0.20
CA GLU A 6 -15.05 26.92 -0.83
C GLU A 6 -13.71 26.46 -0.25
N ASN A 7 -13.42 25.17 -0.38
CA ASN A 7 -12.15 24.56 0.00
C ASN A 7 -11.05 25.04 -0.97
N ASN A 8 -10.35 26.10 -0.59
CA ASN A 8 -9.14 26.55 -1.28
C ASN A 8 -7.96 25.64 -0.94
N SER A 9 -7.93 24.47 -1.58
CA SER A 9 -6.73 23.62 -1.65
C SER A 9 -5.59 24.41 -2.29
N CYS A 10 -4.42 24.39 -1.64
CA CYS A 10 -3.23 25.15 -2.05
C CYS A 10 -2.55 24.61 -3.33
N GLN A 11 -3.15 23.65 -4.05
CA GLN A 11 -2.49 22.89 -5.12
C GLN A 11 -3.05 23.08 -6.54
N ASN A 12 -4.08 23.89 -6.74
CA ASN A 12 -4.63 24.14 -8.09
C ASN A 12 -3.83 25.19 -8.88
N GLY A 13 -2.53 24.98 -9.06
CA GLY A 13 -1.65 25.97 -9.70
C GLY A 13 -0.49 25.36 -10.46
N ARG A 14 -0.74 24.47 -11.42
CA ARG A 14 0.28 24.09 -12.40
C ARG A 14 0.36 25.20 -13.46
N ILE A 15 1.36 26.07 -13.35
CA ILE A 15 1.62 27.13 -14.34
C ILE A 15 2.16 26.48 -15.61
N ASN A 16 1.36 26.51 -16.68
CA ASN A 16 1.68 25.92 -17.97
C ASN A 16 2.09 26.97 -19.02
N SER A 17 2.02 28.27 -18.72
CA SER A 17 2.56 29.33 -19.58
C SER A 17 2.95 30.60 -18.84
N PHE A 18 3.86 31.38 -19.43
CA PHE A 18 4.28 32.69 -18.94
C PHE A 18 3.14 33.72 -18.87
N THR A 19 2.10 33.58 -19.68
CA THR A 19 0.93 34.46 -19.68
C THR A 19 0.02 34.28 -18.46
N GLN A 20 0.02 33.09 -17.83
CA GLN A 20 -0.73 32.82 -16.61
C GLN A 20 -0.18 33.57 -15.38
N VAL A 21 1.09 33.98 -15.43
CA VAL A 21 1.75 34.72 -14.34
C VAL A 21 1.08 36.08 -14.09
N ASN A 22 0.61 36.75 -15.14
CA ASN A 22 -0.04 38.06 -15.04
C ASN A 22 -1.47 37.99 -14.48
N GLN A 23 -2.16 36.85 -14.60
CA GLN A 23 -3.50 36.65 -14.02
C GLN A 23 -3.45 36.43 -12.50
N ILE A 24 -2.40 35.78 -11.99
CA ILE A 24 -2.18 35.51 -10.55
C ILE A 24 -1.97 36.80 -9.72
N LEU A 25 -1.63 37.92 -10.37
CA LEU A 25 -1.39 39.21 -9.71
C LEU A 25 -2.67 40.03 -9.47
N ARG A 26 -3.82 39.63 -10.01
CA ARG A 26 -5.05 40.44 -9.98
C ARG A 26 -6.08 40.04 -8.92
N GLU A 27 -5.92 38.90 -8.28
CA GLU A 27 -6.80 38.48 -7.18
C GLU A 27 -6.18 38.93 -5.85
N GLY A 28 -6.90 39.81 -5.13
CA GLY A 28 -6.47 40.35 -3.84
C GLY A 28 -6.20 39.24 -2.84
N ARG A 29 -4.93 38.88 -2.67
CA ARG A 29 -4.50 37.88 -1.70
C ARG A 29 -4.43 38.54 -0.33
N THR A 30 -5.32 38.15 0.58
CA THR A 30 -5.09 38.29 2.02
C THR A 30 -3.68 37.80 2.34
N ALA A 31 -2.93 38.59 3.11
CA ALA A 31 -1.55 38.27 3.45
C ALA A 31 -1.47 36.85 4.04
N ARG A 32 -0.77 35.94 3.35
CA ARG A 32 -0.69 34.52 3.76
C ARG A 32 0.03 34.33 5.10
N PHE A 33 0.91 35.28 5.45
CA PHE A 33 1.68 35.33 6.68
C PHE A 33 1.78 36.79 7.14
N GLY A 34 1.84 37.04 8.45
CA GLY A 34 2.09 38.38 9.01
C GLY A 34 0.94 39.38 8.87
N GLY A 35 -0.31 38.91 8.81
CA GLY A 35 -1.48 39.79 8.92
C GLY A 35 -1.65 40.34 10.34
N GLU A 36 -2.43 41.41 10.48
CA GLU A 36 -2.75 42.03 11.78
C GLU A 36 -3.56 41.08 12.68
N GLU A 37 -4.35 40.19 12.06
CA GLU A 37 -5.19 39.20 12.75
C GLU A 37 -4.52 37.82 12.83
N ILE A 38 -4.81 37.09 13.91
CA ILE A 38 -4.35 35.71 14.09
C ILE A 38 -5.04 34.79 13.05
N ARG A 39 -4.23 34.15 12.21
CA ARG A 39 -4.70 33.10 11.28
C ARG A 39 -4.62 31.72 11.92
N VAL A 40 -5.77 31.07 12.07
CA VAL A 40 -5.86 29.67 12.49
C VAL A 40 -5.88 28.74 11.26
N VAL A 41 -5.13 27.64 11.34
CA VAL A 41 -5.22 26.52 10.37
C VAL A 41 -5.84 25.34 11.12
N ASP A 42 -6.99 24.86 10.63
CA ASP A 42 -7.71 23.78 11.27
C ASP A 42 -6.94 22.45 11.21
N SER A 43 -7.23 21.56 12.17
CA SER A 43 -6.66 20.22 12.20
C SER A 43 -6.99 19.44 10.94
N MET A 44 -6.00 18.73 10.39
CA MET A 44 -6.14 17.92 9.19
C MET A 44 -5.54 16.53 9.41
N ILE A 45 -6.18 15.53 8.81
CA ILE A 45 -5.67 14.16 8.77
C ILE A 45 -5.12 13.92 7.37
N ASP A 46 -3.87 13.47 7.31
CA ASP A 46 -3.19 13.14 6.06
C ASP A 46 -3.65 11.78 5.49
N ILE A 47 -3.61 10.71 6.31
CA ILE A 47 -4.04 9.38 5.90
C ILE A 47 -5.11 8.85 6.85
N ILE A 48 -6.25 8.45 6.29
CA ILE A 48 -7.21 7.60 6.97
C ILE A 48 -6.88 6.15 6.60
N TYR A 49 -6.45 5.35 7.58
CA TYR A 49 -6.21 3.93 7.35
C TYR A 49 -7.55 3.17 7.27
N PRO A 50 -7.88 2.54 6.13
CA PRO A 50 -9.14 1.82 6.02
C PRO A 50 -9.17 0.57 6.92
N PRO A 51 -10.37 0.02 7.17
CA PRO A 51 -10.51 -1.29 7.80
C PRO A 51 -9.74 -2.35 7.03
N VAL A 52 -9.10 -3.26 7.77
CA VAL A 52 -8.35 -4.39 7.20
C VAL A 52 -9.05 -5.67 7.63
N PRO A 53 -9.78 -6.36 6.74
CA PRO A 53 -10.29 -7.70 7.03
C PRO A 53 -9.12 -8.68 7.00
N PHE A 54 -8.86 -9.36 8.12
CA PHE A 54 -7.90 -10.47 8.13
C PHE A 54 -8.54 -11.73 7.54
N PRO A 55 -7.76 -12.55 6.82
CA PRO A 55 -8.28 -13.73 6.14
C PRO A 55 -8.65 -14.83 7.13
N SER A 56 -9.56 -15.71 6.70
CA SER A 56 -9.92 -16.94 7.39
C SER A 56 -8.85 -18.01 7.18
N ASN A 57 -8.88 -19.06 8.02
CA ASN A 57 -7.98 -20.20 7.87
C ASN A 57 -8.25 -21.08 6.63
N ARG A 58 -9.25 -20.75 5.81
CA ARG A 58 -9.58 -21.50 4.58
C ARG A 58 -8.45 -21.41 3.57
N ILE A 59 -7.75 -20.28 3.51
CA ILE A 59 -6.61 -20.10 2.61
C ILE A 59 -5.47 -21.06 2.96
N PHE A 60 -5.12 -21.16 4.25
CA PHE A 60 -4.13 -22.13 4.71
C PHE A 60 -4.58 -23.57 4.44
N LYS A 61 -5.84 -23.92 4.70
CA LYS A 61 -6.38 -25.26 4.39
C LYS A 61 -6.30 -25.62 2.91
N ALA A 62 -6.42 -24.63 2.00
CA ALA A 62 -6.37 -24.87 0.55
C ALA A 62 -4.95 -24.94 -0.01
N LEU A 63 -4.01 -24.17 0.55
CA LEU A 63 -2.64 -24.06 0.05
C LEU A 63 -1.64 -24.93 0.80
N GLY A 64 -1.76 -25.02 2.12
CA GLY A 64 -0.71 -25.51 3.00
C GLY A 64 0.45 -24.52 3.14
N GLU A 65 1.34 -24.82 4.09
CA GLU A 65 2.48 -23.97 4.44
C GLU A 65 3.46 -23.79 3.27
N ASP A 66 3.87 -24.88 2.62
CA ASP A 66 4.88 -24.85 1.55
C ASP A 66 4.50 -23.92 0.40
N LYS A 67 3.23 -23.93 -0.02
CA LYS A 67 2.75 -23.05 -1.10
C LYS A 67 2.67 -21.60 -0.68
N ILE A 68 2.31 -21.33 0.58
CA ILE A 68 2.30 -19.96 1.13
C ILE A 68 3.73 -19.41 1.18
N ARG A 69 4.68 -20.20 1.70
CA ARG A 69 6.10 -19.82 1.71
C ARG A 69 6.63 -19.60 0.30
N GLY A 70 6.35 -20.51 -0.63
CA GLY A 70 6.72 -20.39 -2.03
C GLY A 70 6.13 -19.15 -2.71
N MET A 71 4.87 -18.80 -2.41
CA MET A 71 4.22 -17.57 -2.90
C MET A 71 4.95 -16.32 -2.41
N VAL A 72 5.28 -16.24 -1.11
CA VAL A 72 5.99 -15.09 -0.54
C VAL A 72 7.40 -14.97 -1.12
N TRP A 73 8.10 -16.09 -1.26
CA TRP A 73 9.41 -16.13 -1.90
C TRP A 73 9.37 -15.62 -3.34
N TYR A 74 8.45 -16.15 -4.14
CA TYR A 74 8.27 -15.72 -5.53
C TYR A 74 7.94 -14.23 -5.66
N HIS A 75 7.11 -13.70 -4.75
CA HIS A 75 6.84 -12.26 -4.67
C HIS A 75 8.11 -11.43 -4.42
N HIS A 76 8.97 -11.84 -3.49
CA HIS A 76 10.19 -11.12 -3.18
C HIS A 76 11.24 -11.22 -4.31
N GLU A 77 11.32 -12.35 -5.01
CA GLU A 77 12.15 -12.49 -6.22
C GLU A 77 11.71 -11.53 -7.33
N LEU A 78 10.40 -11.31 -7.49
CA LEU A 78 9.87 -10.31 -8.40
C LEU A 78 10.21 -8.89 -7.95
N LEU A 79 10.11 -8.59 -6.65
CA LEU A 79 10.46 -7.27 -6.11
C LEU A 79 11.92 -6.88 -6.38
N LEU A 80 12.85 -7.84 -6.29
CA LEU A 80 14.27 -7.61 -6.60
C LEU A 80 14.51 -7.08 -8.03
N LYS A 81 13.58 -7.36 -8.96
CA LYS A 81 13.64 -6.89 -10.36
C LYS A 81 13.06 -5.48 -10.55
N THR A 82 12.65 -4.81 -9.47
CA THR A 82 12.01 -3.48 -9.47
C THR A 82 12.82 -2.48 -8.65
N LYS A 83 12.39 -1.20 -8.61
CA LYS A 83 13.01 -0.21 -7.70
C LYS A 83 12.89 -0.57 -6.22
N VAL A 84 11.84 -1.30 -5.84
CA VAL A 84 11.58 -1.73 -4.45
C VAL A 84 12.62 -2.74 -3.97
N GLY A 85 13.27 -3.47 -4.89
CA GLY A 85 14.39 -4.36 -4.59
C GLY A 85 15.51 -3.67 -3.80
N LYS A 86 15.72 -2.35 -4.01
CA LYS A 86 16.72 -1.55 -3.29
C LYS A 86 16.39 -1.31 -1.81
N LEU A 87 15.16 -1.57 -1.38
CA LEU A 87 14.75 -1.48 0.02
C LEU A 87 15.15 -2.73 0.83
N PHE A 88 15.54 -3.80 0.14
CA PHE A 88 15.99 -5.02 0.79
C PHE A 88 17.51 -5.06 0.96
N PRO A 89 18.01 -5.86 1.93
CA PRO A 89 19.44 -6.09 2.06
C PRO A 89 20.07 -6.63 0.77
N ALA A 90 21.25 -6.12 0.40
CA ALA A 90 22.02 -6.62 -0.73
C ALA A 90 22.73 -7.94 -0.45
N ASN A 91 22.95 -8.27 0.83
CA ASN A 91 23.48 -9.56 1.26
C ASN A 91 22.39 -10.64 1.15
N GLU A 92 22.72 -11.76 0.49
CA GLU A 92 21.78 -12.83 0.18
C GLU A 92 21.22 -13.50 1.44
N GLU A 93 22.05 -13.76 2.45
CA GLU A 93 21.61 -14.37 3.70
C GLU A 93 20.64 -13.45 4.45
N ALA A 94 20.94 -12.15 4.52
CA ALA A 94 20.08 -11.16 5.15
C ALA A 94 18.75 -10.97 4.38
N PHE A 95 18.80 -11.03 3.05
CA PHE A 95 17.59 -11.05 2.23
C PHE A 95 16.75 -12.29 2.55
N LYS A 96 17.36 -13.47 2.54
CA LYS A 96 16.71 -14.74 2.87
C LYS A 96 16.00 -14.68 4.23
N MET A 97 16.69 -14.20 5.27
CA MET A 97 16.06 -14.06 6.60
C MET A 97 14.87 -13.10 6.59
N ALA A 98 14.93 -12.01 5.80
CA ALA A 98 13.82 -11.06 5.69
C ALA A 98 12.60 -11.67 4.97
N VAL A 99 12.85 -12.47 3.93
CA VAL A 99 11.79 -13.18 3.19
C VAL A 99 11.19 -14.29 4.05
N ASP A 100 12.01 -15.10 4.72
CA ASP A 100 11.54 -16.18 5.59
C ASP A 100 10.67 -15.63 6.73
N LYS A 101 11.10 -14.54 7.37
CA LYS A 101 10.30 -13.84 8.37
C LYS A 101 8.96 -13.33 7.83
N SER A 102 8.95 -12.84 6.59
CA SER A 102 7.70 -12.43 5.93
C SER A 102 6.83 -13.66 5.65
N ALA A 103 7.42 -14.77 5.23
CA ALA A 103 6.71 -16.01 4.98
C ALA A 103 6.07 -16.57 6.26
N ASP A 104 6.78 -16.56 7.38
CA ASP A 104 6.23 -16.93 8.70
C ASP A 104 4.99 -16.09 9.03
N PHE A 105 5.07 -14.76 8.83
CA PHE A 105 3.93 -13.88 9.08
C PHE A 105 2.73 -14.25 8.22
N PHE A 106 2.94 -14.52 6.93
CA PHE A 106 1.85 -14.92 6.02
C PHE A 106 1.28 -16.29 6.38
N VAL A 107 2.11 -17.26 6.75
CA VAL A 107 1.64 -18.58 7.20
C VAL A 107 0.73 -18.43 8.43
N GLU A 108 1.17 -17.70 9.45
CA GLU A 108 0.38 -17.47 10.65
C GLU A 108 -0.90 -16.69 10.35
N ALA A 109 -0.79 -15.57 9.64
CA ALA A 109 -1.93 -14.71 9.32
C ALA A 109 -3.00 -15.42 8.47
N LEU A 110 -2.60 -16.41 7.66
CA LEU A 110 -3.51 -17.22 6.85
C LEU A 110 -4.06 -18.44 7.60
N GLY A 111 -3.66 -18.67 8.85
CA GLY A 111 -4.22 -19.70 9.74
C GLY A 111 -3.33 -20.92 9.98
N GLY A 112 -2.02 -20.84 9.76
CA GLY A 112 -1.04 -21.92 9.95
C GLY A 112 -0.55 -22.15 11.38
N GLY A 113 -1.10 -21.44 12.37
CA GLY A 113 -0.62 -21.48 13.76
C GLY A 113 0.46 -20.44 14.06
N GLU A 114 0.95 -20.41 15.30
CA GLU A 114 1.85 -19.37 15.86
C GLU A 114 3.31 -19.51 15.39
N VAL A 115 3.56 -19.57 14.07
CA VAL A 115 4.90 -19.72 13.50
C VAL A 115 5.71 -18.42 13.49
N PHE A 116 5.05 -17.26 13.41
CA PHE A 116 5.69 -15.95 13.44
C PHE A 116 5.77 -15.42 14.87
N THR A 117 4.68 -15.43 15.61
CA THR A 117 4.59 -14.81 16.94
C THR A 117 5.48 -15.52 17.95
N SER A 118 5.61 -16.85 17.88
CA SER A 118 6.50 -17.61 18.76
C SER A 118 7.98 -17.23 18.61
N VAL A 119 8.42 -16.84 17.40
CA VAL A 119 9.83 -16.55 17.09
C VAL A 119 10.11 -15.04 17.10
N HIS A 120 9.17 -14.24 16.61
CA HIS A 120 9.37 -12.81 16.36
C HIS A 120 8.57 -11.89 17.28
N GLY A 121 7.67 -12.46 18.09
CA GLY A 121 6.71 -11.75 18.92
C GLY A 121 5.60 -11.09 18.10
N GLU A 122 4.89 -10.18 18.75
CA GLU A 122 3.76 -9.45 18.16
C GLU A 122 4.09 -8.79 16.79
N PRO A 123 3.18 -8.85 15.80
CA PRO A 123 3.45 -8.39 14.43
C PRO A 123 3.98 -6.96 14.31
N HIS A 124 3.36 -5.98 14.98
CA HIS A 124 3.74 -4.56 14.95
C HIS A 124 4.21 -4.05 13.57
N LEU A 125 3.50 -4.45 12.50
CA LEU A 125 4.01 -4.39 11.13
C LEU A 125 4.49 -3.00 10.75
N ARG A 126 3.67 -1.95 10.96
CA ARG A 126 4.04 -0.57 10.62
C ARG A 126 5.33 -0.14 11.31
N MET A 127 5.46 -0.40 12.61
CA MET A 127 6.66 -0.08 13.38
C MET A 127 7.90 -0.75 12.80
N ARG A 128 7.79 -2.04 12.42
CA ARG A 128 8.90 -2.79 11.82
C ARG A 128 9.29 -2.27 10.44
N HIS A 129 8.35 -1.69 9.69
CA HIS A 129 8.59 -1.11 8.36
C HIS A 129 9.19 0.31 8.42
N PHE A 130 9.25 0.98 9.58
CA PHE A 130 9.89 2.31 9.70
C PHE A 130 11.40 2.32 9.42
N LYS A 131 12.04 1.14 9.33
CA LYS A 131 13.47 1.01 9.02
C LYS A 131 13.81 1.35 7.57
N VAL A 132 12.82 1.35 6.68
CA VAL A 132 12.98 1.64 5.26
C VAL A 132 11.96 2.69 4.82
N PRO A 133 12.33 3.64 3.94
CA PRO A 133 11.38 4.61 3.41
C PRO A 133 10.47 3.91 2.39
N ILE A 134 9.16 3.93 2.65
CA ILE A 134 8.14 3.35 1.77
C ILE A 134 7.20 4.46 1.35
N ASP A 135 7.26 4.83 0.07
CA ASP A 135 6.37 5.80 -0.55
C ASP A 135 5.10 5.16 -1.15
N GLU A 136 4.20 5.98 -1.66
CA GLU A 136 2.95 5.53 -2.29
C GLU A 136 3.24 4.64 -3.51
N ASN A 137 4.29 4.95 -4.29
CA ASN A 137 4.65 4.20 -5.50
C ASN A 137 5.32 2.86 -5.19
N ASP A 138 6.07 2.76 -4.09
CA ASP A 138 6.63 1.49 -3.60
C ASP A 138 5.50 0.52 -3.24
N ARG A 139 4.44 1.01 -2.59
CA ARG A 139 3.22 0.22 -2.34
C ARG A 139 2.57 -0.25 -3.64
N GLU A 140 2.42 0.63 -4.64
CA GLU A 140 1.81 0.28 -5.93
C GLU A 140 2.59 -0.86 -6.61
N ILE A 141 3.92 -0.79 -6.59
CA ILE A 141 4.80 -1.84 -7.12
C ILE A 141 4.63 -3.13 -6.30
N TRP A 142 4.61 -3.04 -4.98
CA TRP A 142 4.41 -4.18 -4.09
C TRP A 142 3.12 -4.94 -4.39
N LEU A 143 2.02 -4.20 -4.57
CA LEU A 143 0.71 -4.77 -4.95
C LEU A 143 0.71 -5.34 -6.37
N ALA A 144 1.34 -4.65 -7.33
CA ALA A 144 1.45 -5.14 -8.70
C ALA A 144 2.24 -6.46 -8.77
N MET A 145 3.32 -6.60 -8.00
CA MET A 145 4.06 -7.85 -7.91
C MET A 145 3.22 -8.94 -7.26
N TYR A 146 2.42 -8.64 -6.23
CA TYR A 146 1.49 -9.63 -5.69
C TYR A 146 0.44 -10.07 -6.70
N LYS A 147 -0.10 -9.15 -7.54
CA LYS A 147 -1.00 -9.55 -8.62
C LYS A 147 -0.36 -10.55 -9.58
N LYS A 148 0.91 -10.34 -9.95
CA LYS A 148 1.68 -11.24 -10.80
C LYS A 148 1.94 -12.58 -10.09
N THR A 149 2.41 -12.56 -8.85
CA THR A 149 2.61 -13.74 -8.01
C THR A 149 1.38 -14.61 -7.91
N LEU A 150 0.21 -14.03 -7.59
CA LEU A 150 -1.03 -14.78 -7.40
C LEU A 150 -1.47 -15.51 -8.69
N LYS A 151 -1.22 -14.92 -9.86
CA LYS A 151 -1.48 -15.56 -11.15
C LYS A 151 -0.52 -16.70 -11.43
N GLU A 152 0.78 -16.44 -11.28
CA GLU A 152 1.84 -17.35 -11.74
C GLU A 152 2.04 -18.54 -10.79
N THR A 153 1.69 -18.39 -9.51
CA THR A 153 1.71 -19.48 -8.51
C THR A 153 0.44 -20.33 -8.51
N GLY A 154 -0.58 -19.96 -9.32
CA GLY A 154 -1.85 -20.69 -9.38
C GLY A 154 -2.66 -20.59 -8.09
N PHE A 155 -2.68 -19.41 -7.44
CA PHE A 155 -3.43 -19.21 -6.21
C PHE A 155 -4.94 -19.54 -6.40
N PRO A 156 -5.58 -20.28 -5.48
CA PRO A 156 -6.96 -20.72 -5.64
C PRO A 156 -7.93 -19.55 -5.87
N GLN A 157 -8.66 -19.58 -6.99
CA GLN A 157 -9.53 -18.46 -7.40
C GLN A 157 -10.57 -18.09 -6.34
N GLY A 158 -11.15 -19.07 -5.65
CA GLY A 158 -12.14 -18.85 -4.58
C GLY A 158 -11.61 -18.12 -3.35
N HIS A 159 -10.30 -17.93 -3.24
CA HIS A 159 -9.64 -17.25 -2.12
C HIS A 159 -8.97 -15.93 -2.54
N LEU A 160 -8.94 -15.59 -3.83
CA LEU A 160 -8.27 -14.38 -4.33
C LEU A 160 -8.86 -13.10 -3.75
N GLU A 161 -10.19 -13.00 -3.69
CA GLU A 161 -10.87 -11.84 -3.13
C GLU A 161 -10.54 -11.65 -1.64
N GLU A 162 -10.60 -12.72 -0.87
CA GLU A 162 -10.32 -12.72 0.57
C GLU A 162 -8.87 -12.29 0.84
N PHE A 163 -7.92 -12.86 0.09
CA PHE A 163 -6.51 -12.50 0.20
C PHE A 163 -6.25 -11.04 -0.22
N TRP A 164 -6.84 -10.61 -1.34
CA TRP A 164 -6.64 -9.26 -1.87
C TRP A 164 -7.22 -8.19 -0.95
N ASN A 165 -8.43 -8.41 -0.44
CA ASN A 165 -9.11 -7.51 0.50
C ASN A 165 -8.35 -7.40 1.83
N TRP A 166 -7.45 -8.34 2.16
CA TRP A 166 -6.54 -8.23 3.29
C TRP A 166 -5.31 -7.38 2.96
N ILE A 167 -4.53 -7.77 1.94
CA ILE A 167 -3.22 -7.14 1.67
C ILE A 167 -3.33 -5.69 1.16
N GLU A 168 -4.38 -5.37 0.39
CA GLU A 168 -4.56 -4.05 -0.21
C GLU A 168 -4.73 -2.94 0.83
N PRO A 169 -5.67 -3.03 1.80
CA PRO A 169 -5.80 -2.00 2.83
C PRO A 169 -4.69 -2.11 3.89
N LEU A 170 -4.15 -3.30 4.15
CA LEU A 170 -3.04 -3.48 5.09
C LEU A 170 -1.78 -2.73 4.61
N SER A 171 -1.47 -2.83 3.32
CA SER A 171 -0.28 -2.21 2.72
C SER A 171 -0.27 -0.67 2.83
N ILE A 172 -1.44 -0.01 2.91
CA ILE A 172 -1.53 1.45 3.14
C ILE A 172 -0.87 1.83 4.48
N ARG A 173 -1.01 0.96 5.49
CA ARG A 173 -0.44 1.18 6.82
C ARG A 173 1.09 1.07 6.82
N MET A 174 1.71 0.58 5.75
CA MET A 174 3.17 0.46 5.63
C MET A 174 3.80 1.73 5.02
N ILE A 175 3.02 2.58 4.34
CA ILE A 175 3.51 3.86 3.79
C ILE A 175 3.98 4.76 4.94
N ASN A 176 5.24 5.15 4.89
CA ASN A 176 5.87 6.00 5.90
C ASN A 176 6.60 7.22 5.29
N ARG A 177 6.57 7.37 3.96
CA ARG A 177 7.10 8.52 3.23
C ARG A 177 6.05 9.07 2.26
N ARG A 178 5.36 10.16 2.64
CA ARG A 178 4.45 10.86 1.72
C ARG A 178 5.21 11.71 0.71
N THR A 179 4.77 11.67 -0.55
CA THR A 179 5.37 12.44 -1.66
C THR A 179 4.42 13.48 -2.27
N ASN A 180 3.13 13.39 -1.96
CA ASN A 180 2.07 14.29 -2.42
C ASN A 180 0.92 14.34 -1.39
N MET A 181 -0.06 15.23 -1.60
CA MET A 181 -1.23 15.39 -0.73
C MET A 181 -2.47 14.62 -1.21
N ASP A 182 -2.38 13.88 -2.31
CA ASP A 182 -3.51 13.12 -2.84
C ASP A 182 -3.89 11.98 -1.89
N ALA A 183 -5.14 11.54 -1.93
CA ALA A 183 -5.52 10.34 -1.18
C ALA A 183 -4.72 9.11 -1.69
N VAL A 184 -4.31 8.23 -0.77
CA VAL A 184 -3.64 6.98 -1.16
C VAL A 184 -4.58 6.15 -2.04
N LYS A 185 -4.12 5.79 -3.24
CA LYS A 185 -4.91 5.07 -4.23
C LYS A 185 -5.42 3.73 -3.68
N ARG A 186 -6.72 3.48 -3.85
CA ARG A 186 -7.36 2.21 -3.51
C ARG A 186 -7.44 1.30 -4.72
N HIS A 187 -7.39 0.00 -4.48
CA HIS A 187 -7.57 -1.05 -5.50
C HIS A 187 -8.60 -2.07 -5.01
N PRO A 188 -9.90 -1.72 -4.90
CA PRO A 188 -10.91 -2.66 -4.43
C PRO A 188 -10.99 -3.88 -5.35
N TRP A 189 -11.39 -5.03 -4.81
CA TRP A 189 -11.52 -6.28 -5.58
C TRP A 189 -12.35 -6.11 -6.87
N SER A 190 -13.43 -5.32 -6.82
CA SER A 190 -14.30 -5.01 -7.97
C SER A 190 -13.54 -4.46 -9.18
N GLU A 191 -12.46 -3.71 -8.93
CA GLU A 191 -11.62 -3.07 -9.96
C GLU A 191 -10.45 -3.94 -10.39
N VAL A 192 -10.03 -4.95 -9.62
CA VAL A 192 -8.83 -5.75 -9.95
C VAL A 192 -9.13 -7.20 -10.29
N LYS A 193 -10.37 -7.66 -10.05
CA LYS A 193 -10.75 -9.07 -10.28
C LYS A 193 -10.48 -9.54 -11.71
N HIS A 194 -10.64 -8.67 -12.70
CA HIS A 194 -10.40 -9.00 -14.10
C HIS A 194 -8.92 -9.17 -14.42
N ASP A 195 -8.05 -8.51 -13.65
CA ASP A 195 -6.62 -8.79 -13.73
C ASP A 195 -6.38 -10.19 -13.19
N LEU A 196 -6.82 -10.47 -11.96
CA LEU A 196 -6.42 -11.65 -11.19
C LEU A 196 -7.08 -12.96 -11.63
N LEU A 197 -8.33 -12.90 -12.09
CA LEU A 197 -9.01 -14.07 -12.62
C LEU A 197 -8.43 -14.40 -14.00
N SER A 198 -7.93 -15.62 -14.15
CA SER A 198 -7.58 -16.12 -15.47
C SER A 198 -8.83 -16.14 -16.34
N LYS A 199 -8.70 -15.68 -17.59
CA LYS A 199 -9.65 -16.02 -18.65
C LYS A 199 -9.55 -17.53 -18.85
N LYS A 200 -10.25 -18.33 -18.05
CA LYS A 200 -10.50 -19.71 -18.46
C LYS A 200 -11.47 -19.63 -19.63
N GLU A 201 -10.92 -19.93 -20.79
CA GLU A 201 -11.52 -20.54 -21.97
C GLU A 201 -13.03 -20.62 -21.88
N VAL A 202 -13.69 -19.69 -22.59
CA VAL A 202 -15.01 -19.95 -23.16
C VAL A 202 -14.81 -21.17 -24.07
N GLN A 203 -15.18 -22.34 -23.56
CA GLN A 203 -15.44 -23.52 -24.36
C GLN A 203 -16.95 -23.74 -24.37
#